data_AF-A0A840E384-F1
#
_entry.id   AF-A0A840E384-F1
#
_cell.length_a   1.000
_cell.length_b   1.000
_cell.length_c   1.000
_cell.angle_alpha   90.00
_cell.angle_beta   90.00
_cell.angle_gamma   90.00
#
_symmetry.space_group_name_H-M   'P 1'
#
loop_
_entity.id
_entity.type
_entity.pdbx_description
1 polymer ?
#
loop_
_entity_poly.entity_id
_entity_poly.type
_entity_poly.pdbx_seq_one_letter_code
_entity_poly.pdbx_strand_id
1 'polypeptide(L)'
;MYKQLRTHFSFLFVVLTATGGGLLAQAGPLTGLSAQAYDHHIELAWDQPANPAVSSVRVYGSRSGGEFTSLGSASIVGNSYIDFVGDFDVSSRYFIRAVTSGGELGTPSDTVEATTYEMSDSALLDMVQAYTFRYFYDFGHPVSGLARERNSTATVTSGGSGFGLMALIVGAERGFITREEALTRTNKIIDFLLTVPRFRGAFSHWMNGATGDVIPFSPRDDGGDLVETSFLLQGLLTSRQYFAGESEEEVRLRANVNQIWEEVNWNWYRKQVENVLYWHWSPTNQFAINLPLRGFNEVQITYILAAAAPNPAYRIPASLYHTGWAGSNYTTDNSFYGIPLLVGRGKGGPLFFSHYSYLGFDPRGKRDRYANYFERNTNQTLIQYEHAVDNPYNRLGYGPEAWGLTASDDPDGYKAHAPDSPETDNGTLTPTAALGSMPYTPEKSMAALKHFYRDLGDKTWGTYGFYDAFNPGRNWYADSYLAIDQGPIIVMIENHRSGLLWDLFMSSPEIAPALAAIGFVEDSTTTAVAQLPPFLTSRPRLYPNPAGDRTTLSLSLDRAQRVAVDLMDASGRLVARLREAATLEHGFHEIPLHLRPRPQIGVYYIRISGTEGSTSLPLLITK
;
A
#
# COMPACT_ATOMS: atom_id res chain seq x y z
N MET A 1 -59.98 46.47 50.90
CA MET A 1 -59.31 46.26 49.60
C MET A 1 -58.25 45.18 49.77
N TYR A 2 -58.44 44.05 49.10
CA TYR A 2 -57.48 43.00 48.68
C TYR A 2 -56.09 42.98 49.36
N LYS A 3 -55.80 41.95 50.18
CA LYS A 3 -55.05 40.69 49.86
C LYS A 3 -53.54 40.95 49.62
N GLN A 4 -52.59 40.28 50.25
CA GLN A 4 -52.53 38.82 50.45
C GLN A 4 -51.59 38.40 51.60
N LEU A 5 -52.08 37.42 52.37
CA LEU A 5 -51.37 36.54 53.29
C LEU A 5 -50.15 35.85 52.63
N ARG A 6 -49.04 35.76 53.36
CA ARG A 6 -48.02 34.70 53.17
C ARG A 6 -48.22 33.65 54.26
N THR A 7 -48.87 32.55 53.90
CA THR A 7 -49.00 31.34 54.71
C THR A 7 -47.71 30.54 54.60
N HIS A 8 -47.03 30.27 55.72
CA HIS A 8 -45.97 29.27 55.80
C HIS A 8 -46.62 27.89 55.97
N PHE A 9 -46.55 27.07 54.94
CA PHE A 9 -46.88 25.65 55.02
C PHE A 9 -45.59 24.85 55.20
N SER A 10 -45.38 24.34 56.40
CA SER A 10 -44.38 23.31 56.70
C SER A 10 -44.85 22.00 56.07
N PHE A 11 -44.23 21.59 54.96
CA PHE A 11 -44.37 20.23 54.46
C PHE A 11 -43.22 19.37 55.01
N LEU A 12 -43.59 18.52 55.97
CA LEU A 12 -42.83 17.39 56.45
C LEU A 12 -42.63 16.41 55.28
N PHE A 13 -41.51 16.50 54.57
CA PHE A 13 -41.10 15.44 53.65
C PHE A 13 -40.51 14.31 54.49
N VAL A 14 -41.32 13.26 54.68
CA VAL A 14 -40.86 11.98 55.21
C VAL A 14 -39.82 11.45 54.22
N VAL A 15 -38.56 11.46 54.65
CA VAL A 15 -37.48 10.71 54.01
C VAL A 15 -37.80 9.23 54.24
N LEU A 16 -38.49 8.61 53.28
CA LEU A 16 -38.41 7.17 53.11
C LEU A 16 -37.08 6.91 52.41
N THR A 17 -36.01 6.77 53.20
CA THR A 17 -34.82 6.04 52.76
C THR A 17 -35.26 4.59 52.57
N ALA A 18 -35.81 4.29 51.40
CA ALA A 18 -35.69 2.95 50.86
C ALA A 18 -34.20 2.76 50.55
N THR A 19 -33.43 2.34 51.56
CA THR A 19 -32.18 1.62 51.35
C THR A 19 -32.54 0.27 50.73
N GLY A 20 -33.02 0.32 49.49
CA GLY A 20 -32.90 -0.79 48.57
C GLY A 20 -31.42 -0.93 48.28
N GLY A 21 -30.71 -1.60 49.19
CA GLY A 21 -29.45 -2.24 48.86
C GLY A 21 -29.74 -3.29 47.82
N GLY A 22 -29.94 -2.86 46.57
CA GLY A 22 -29.71 -3.71 45.44
C GLY A 22 -28.23 -4.03 45.49
N LEU A 23 -27.90 -5.19 46.07
CA LEU A 23 -26.71 -5.92 45.65
C LEU A 23 -26.77 -5.90 44.12
N LEU A 24 -25.95 -5.06 43.48
CA LEU A 24 -25.76 -5.16 42.04
C LEU A 24 -25.26 -6.57 41.82
N ALA A 25 -26.15 -7.43 41.32
CA ALA A 25 -25.84 -8.82 41.08
C ALA A 25 -24.62 -8.84 40.15
N GLN A 26 -23.55 -9.47 40.62
CA GLN A 26 -22.31 -9.63 39.85
C GLN A 26 -22.69 -10.14 38.45
N ALA A 27 -22.18 -9.49 37.40
CA ALA A 27 -22.44 -9.92 36.04
C ALA A 27 -22.07 -11.40 35.89
N GLY A 28 -22.97 -12.20 35.31
CA GLY A 28 -22.75 -13.63 35.07
C GLY A 28 -21.57 -13.91 34.13
N PRO A 29 -21.20 -15.19 33.95
CA PRO A 29 -20.06 -15.56 33.13
C PRO A 29 -20.36 -15.25 31.65
N LEU A 30 -19.33 -14.82 30.93
CA LEU A 30 -19.39 -14.71 29.47
C LEU A 30 -19.33 -16.11 28.84
N THR A 31 -19.99 -16.30 27.71
CA THR A 31 -20.09 -17.58 27.00
C THR A 31 -19.34 -17.54 25.68
N GLY A 32 -19.14 -18.73 25.09
CA GLY A 32 -18.56 -18.85 23.74
C GLY A 32 -17.07 -18.52 23.66
N LEU A 33 -16.35 -18.45 24.79
CA LEU A 33 -14.91 -18.22 24.76
C LEU A 33 -14.23 -19.34 23.95
N SER A 34 -13.42 -18.93 22.99
CA SER A 34 -12.58 -19.79 22.14
C SER A 34 -11.18 -19.20 22.04
N ALA A 35 -10.20 -20.05 21.77
CA ALA A 35 -8.81 -19.66 21.57
C ALA A 35 -8.27 -20.32 20.29
N GLN A 36 -7.91 -19.50 19.31
CA GLN A 36 -7.29 -19.93 18.06
C GLN A 36 -5.81 -19.60 18.10
N ALA A 37 -4.97 -20.65 18.05
CA ALA A 37 -3.53 -20.48 18.00
C ALA A 37 -3.02 -20.22 16.58
N TYR A 38 -2.02 -19.35 16.50
CA TYR A 38 -1.18 -19.10 15.33
C TYR A 38 0.29 -19.27 15.73
N ASP A 39 1.18 -18.74 14.90
CA ASP A 39 2.64 -18.90 15.07
C ASP A 39 3.19 -18.19 16.31
N HIS A 40 2.85 -16.93 16.58
CA HIS A 40 3.35 -16.19 17.75
C HIS A 40 2.24 -15.49 18.56
N HIS A 41 0.97 -15.75 18.22
CA HIS A 41 -0.16 -15.18 18.95
C HIS A 41 -1.32 -16.18 19.05
N ILE A 42 -2.20 -15.91 20.02
CA ILE A 42 -3.47 -16.61 20.21
C ILE A 42 -4.57 -15.56 20.11
N GLU A 43 -5.51 -15.78 19.19
CA GLU A 43 -6.72 -14.97 19.08
C GLU A 43 -7.83 -15.57 19.93
N LEU A 44 -8.35 -14.78 20.86
CA LEU A 44 -9.51 -15.11 21.67
C LEU A 44 -10.75 -14.47 21.07
N ALA A 45 -11.86 -15.19 21.06
CA ALA A 45 -13.17 -14.68 20.67
C ALA A 45 -14.25 -15.17 21.63
N TRP A 46 -15.32 -14.39 21.80
CA TRP A 46 -16.45 -14.73 22.67
C TRP A 46 -17.78 -14.17 22.15
N ASP A 47 -18.90 -14.64 22.72
CA ASP A 47 -20.24 -14.19 22.32
C ASP A 47 -20.51 -12.74 22.76
N GLN A 48 -21.36 -12.04 22.02
CA GLN A 48 -21.85 -10.72 22.43
C GLN A 48 -22.46 -10.77 23.85
N PRO A 49 -21.95 -9.96 24.81
CA PRO A 49 -22.47 -9.97 26.17
C PRO A 49 -23.97 -9.64 26.19
N ALA A 50 -24.78 -10.56 26.70
CA ALA A 50 -26.24 -10.35 26.78
C ALA A 50 -26.64 -9.26 27.78
N ASN A 51 -25.77 -8.95 28.76
CA ASN A 51 -26.02 -7.93 29.75
C ASN A 51 -25.57 -6.55 29.22
N PRO A 52 -26.50 -5.60 28.99
CA PRO A 52 -26.17 -4.28 28.43
C PRO A 52 -25.35 -3.39 29.39
N ALA A 53 -25.21 -3.78 30.66
CA ALA A 53 -24.35 -3.08 31.61
C ALA A 53 -22.86 -3.43 31.43
N VAL A 54 -22.51 -4.43 30.63
CA VAL A 54 -21.12 -4.78 30.33
C VAL A 54 -20.53 -3.72 29.41
N SER A 55 -19.44 -3.08 29.84
CA SER A 55 -18.74 -2.03 29.11
C SER A 55 -17.49 -2.52 28.40
N SER A 56 -16.83 -3.54 28.95
CA SER A 56 -15.63 -4.18 28.39
C SER A 56 -15.47 -5.59 28.91
N VAL A 57 -14.52 -6.33 28.37
CA VAL A 57 -14.16 -7.68 28.81
C VAL A 57 -12.72 -7.67 29.28
N ARG A 58 -12.44 -8.18 30.49
CA ARG A 58 -11.08 -8.36 30.99
C ARG A 58 -10.60 -9.76 30.69
N VAL A 59 -9.40 -9.86 30.14
CA VAL A 59 -8.78 -11.11 29.72
C VAL A 59 -7.69 -11.50 30.71
N TYR A 60 -7.72 -12.76 31.13
CA TYR A 60 -6.70 -13.36 31.98
C TYR A 60 -6.03 -14.50 31.23
N GLY A 61 -4.71 -14.57 31.33
CA GLY A 61 -3.90 -15.60 30.69
C GLY A 61 -2.89 -16.20 31.66
N SER A 62 -2.54 -17.47 31.41
CA SER A 62 -1.52 -18.24 32.12
C SER A 62 -0.69 -18.98 31.08
N ARG A 63 0.64 -18.78 31.09
CA ARG A 63 1.58 -19.44 30.18
C ARG A 63 2.21 -20.65 30.86
N SER A 64 2.33 -21.76 30.15
CA SER A 64 3.06 -22.98 30.58
C SER A 64 2.71 -23.48 31.99
N GLY A 65 1.44 -23.36 32.39
CA GLY A 65 0.95 -23.81 33.70
C GLY A 65 1.19 -22.85 34.87
N GLY A 66 1.67 -21.62 34.62
CA GLY A 66 1.85 -20.59 35.65
C GLY A 66 0.54 -20.03 36.24
N GLU A 67 0.64 -19.02 37.09
CA GLU A 67 -0.55 -18.32 37.62
C GLU A 67 -1.23 -17.45 36.55
N PHE A 68 -2.55 -17.24 36.69
CA PHE A 68 -3.29 -16.34 35.81
C PHE A 68 -2.98 -14.89 36.13
N THR A 69 -2.60 -14.12 35.11
CA THR A 69 -2.42 -12.67 35.19
C THR A 69 -3.38 -11.94 34.25
N SER A 70 -3.75 -10.71 34.59
CA SER A 70 -4.54 -9.86 33.69
C SER A 70 -3.69 -9.44 32.50
N LEU A 71 -4.09 -9.80 31.28
CA LEU A 71 -3.42 -9.41 30.04
C LEU A 71 -3.89 -8.05 29.54
N GLY A 72 -5.17 -7.74 29.73
CA GLY A 72 -5.75 -6.48 29.28
C GLY A 72 -7.27 -6.48 29.30
N SER A 73 -7.84 -5.45 28.65
CA SER A 73 -9.29 -5.34 28.45
C SER A 73 -9.59 -5.09 26.98
N ALA A 74 -10.66 -5.72 26.49
CA ALA A 74 -11.17 -5.59 25.13
C ALA A 74 -12.54 -4.89 25.10
N SER A 75 -12.81 -4.19 24.00
CA SER A 75 -14.12 -3.60 23.72
C SER A 75 -15.14 -4.69 23.35
N ILE A 76 -16.39 -4.49 23.77
CA ILE A 76 -17.52 -5.37 23.40
C ILE A 76 -17.95 -5.24 21.93
N VAL A 77 -17.39 -4.25 21.20
CA VAL A 77 -17.70 -4.07 19.78
C VAL A 77 -17.06 -5.17 18.92
N GLY A 78 -15.83 -5.56 19.25
CA GLY A 78 -15.09 -6.60 18.51
C GLY A 78 -15.22 -8.01 19.11
N ASN A 79 -15.45 -8.12 20.41
CA ASN A 79 -15.46 -9.39 21.16
C ASN A 79 -14.28 -10.32 20.88
N SER A 80 -13.13 -9.72 20.63
CA SER A 80 -11.90 -10.46 20.41
C SER A 80 -10.73 -9.81 21.15
N TYR A 81 -9.71 -10.61 21.37
CA TYR A 81 -8.45 -10.16 21.96
C TYR A 81 -7.30 -10.99 21.37
N ILE A 82 -6.25 -10.30 20.93
CA ILE A 82 -5.03 -10.94 20.43
C ILE A 82 -4.01 -10.92 21.56
N ASP A 83 -3.66 -12.10 22.07
CA ASP A 83 -2.52 -12.26 22.98
C ASP A 83 -1.29 -12.63 22.16
N PHE A 84 -0.36 -11.69 22.00
CA PHE A 84 0.93 -11.95 21.36
C PHE A 84 1.86 -12.66 22.35
N VAL A 85 1.94 -13.99 22.24
CA VAL A 85 2.73 -14.82 23.16
C VAL A 85 4.23 -14.75 22.85
N GLY A 86 4.59 -14.40 21.60
CA GLY A 86 5.96 -14.10 21.19
C GLY A 86 6.82 -15.30 20.81
N ASP A 87 6.26 -16.51 20.78
CA ASP A 87 6.97 -17.72 20.33
C ASP A 87 5.97 -18.82 19.90
N PHE A 88 6.45 -19.83 19.17
CA PHE A 88 5.70 -21.05 18.88
C PHE A 88 5.90 -22.10 19.98
N ASP A 89 5.06 -23.15 19.99
CA ASP A 89 5.02 -24.21 21.02
C ASP A 89 4.74 -23.69 22.45
N VAL A 90 4.07 -22.53 22.57
CA VAL A 90 3.67 -21.95 23.86
C VAL A 90 2.23 -22.32 24.20
N SER A 91 2.05 -23.25 25.14
CA SER A 91 0.73 -23.57 25.70
C SER A 91 0.26 -22.50 26.66
N SER A 92 -0.89 -21.90 26.37
CA SER A 92 -1.51 -20.84 27.18
C SER A 92 -2.97 -21.15 27.49
N ARG A 93 -3.38 -20.83 28.72
CA ARG A 93 -4.76 -20.97 29.20
C ARG A 93 -5.38 -19.61 29.45
N TYR A 94 -6.67 -19.47 29.15
CA TYR A 94 -7.39 -18.21 29.22
C TYR A 94 -8.75 -18.35 29.86
N PHE A 95 -9.13 -17.35 30.66
CA PHE A 95 -10.54 -17.09 30.99
C PHE A 95 -10.81 -15.59 30.90
N ILE A 96 -12.07 -15.22 30.71
CA ILE A 96 -12.49 -13.83 30.59
C ILE A 96 -13.51 -13.46 31.67
N ARG A 97 -13.61 -12.16 31.96
CA ARG A 97 -14.59 -11.60 32.91
C ARG A 97 -15.23 -10.37 32.30
N ALA A 98 -16.56 -10.28 32.39
CA ALA A 98 -17.26 -9.04 32.08
C ALA A 98 -16.81 -7.92 33.02
N VAL A 99 -16.70 -6.70 32.50
CA VAL A 99 -16.50 -5.48 33.27
C VAL A 99 -17.75 -4.63 33.10
N THR A 100 -18.45 -4.31 34.18
CA THR A 100 -19.66 -3.47 34.09
C THR A 100 -19.31 -2.00 33.84
N SER A 101 -20.29 -1.16 33.53
CA SER A 101 -20.13 0.30 33.41
C SER A 101 -19.64 0.95 34.71
N GLY A 102 -19.89 0.32 35.86
CA GLY A 102 -19.34 0.72 37.17
C GLY A 102 -17.91 0.22 37.44
N GLY A 103 -17.29 -0.52 36.53
CA GLY A 103 -15.95 -1.09 36.67
C GLY A 103 -15.89 -2.41 37.46
N GLU A 104 -17.03 -2.98 37.84
CA GLU A 104 -17.10 -4.22 38.62
C GLU A 104 -16.84 -5.44 37.73
N LEU A 105 -16.11 -6.43 38.26
CA LEU A 105 -15.80 -7.65 37.54
C LEU A 105 -16.88 -8.71 37.75
N GLY A 106 -17.42 -9.24 36.66
CA GLY A 106 -18.31 -10.39 36.62
C GLY A 106 -17.64 -11.70 37.06
N THR A 107 -18.38 -12.80 37.06
CA THR A 107 -17.81 -14.14 37.31
C THR A 107 -16.92 -14.60 36.14
N PRO A 108 -15.86 -15.41 36.38
CA PRO A 108 -15.05 -16.00 35.31
C PRO A 108 -15.86 -16.84 34.33
N SER A 109 -15.52 -16.79 33.05
CA SER A 109 -15.94 -17.77 32.05
C SER A 109 -15.30 -19.14 32.32
N ASP A 110 -15.68 -20.14 31.51
CA ASP A 110 -14.89 -21.35 31.36
C ASP A 110 -13.47 -21.01 30.89
N THR A 111 -12.52 -21.90 31.21
CA THR A 111 -11.13 -21.77 30.77
C THR A 111 -10.92 -22.51 29.46
N VAL A 112 -10.27 -21.86 28.50
CA VAL A 112 -9.82 -22.48 27.24
C VAL A 112 -8.30 -22.57 27.21
N GLU A 113 -7.78 -23.46 26.39
CA GLU A 113 -6.34 -23.66 26.19
C GLU A 113 -6.03 -23.72 24.69
N ALA A 114 -4.91 -23.11 24.31
CA ALA A 114 -4.38 -23.21 22.96
C ALA A 114 -2.84 -23.20 23.01
N THR A 115 -2.21 -23.83 22.02
CA THR A 115 -0.75 -23.91 21.90
C THR A 115 -0.35 -23.38 20.54
N THR A 116 0.52 -22.37 20.50
CA THR A 116 1.08 -21.84 19.25
C THR A 116 1.92 -22.90 18.55
N TYR A 117 2.10 -22.78 17.23
CA TYR A 117 2.82 -23.76 16.42
C TYR A 117 3.54 -23.07 15.26
N GLU A 118 4.70 -23.61 14.84
CA GLU A 118 5.44 -23.03 13.74
C GLU A 118 4.65 -23.09 12.42
N MET A 119 4.42 -21.93 11.80
CA MET A 119 3.73 -21.80 10.53
C MET A 119 4.73 -21.74 9.38
N SER A 120 4.40 -22.46 8.30
CA SER A 120 5.09 -22.33 7.02
C SER A 120 4.87 -20.94 6.40
N ASP A 121 5.71 -20.56 5.45
CA ASP A 121 5.58 -19.29 4.73
C ASP A 121 4.21 -19.15 4.07
N SER A 122 3.69 -20.21 3.44
CA SER A 122 2.34 -20.22 2.87
C SER A 122 1.27 -19.94 3.92
N ALA A 123 1.39 -20.55 5.11
CA ALA A 123 0.43 -20.36 6.19
C ALA A 123 0.52 -18.95 6.80
N LEU A 124 1.72 -18.39 6.93
CA LEU A 124 1.92 -16.99 7.33
C LEU A 124 1.27 -16.03 6.33
N LEU A 125 1.41 -16.28 5.02
CA LEU A 125 0.74 -15.50 3.99
C LEU A 125 -0.79 -15.63 4.08
N ASP A 126 -1.32 -16.84 4.30
CA ASP A 126 -2.76 -17.06 4.51
C ASP A 126 -3.26 -16.26 5.73
N MET A 127 -2.53 -16.26 6.85
CA MET A 127 -2.85 -15.48 8.04
C MET A 127 -2.81 -13.98 7.76
N VAL A 128 -1.76 -13.46 7.11
CA VAL A 128 -1.68 -12.04 6.74
C VAL A 128 -2.85 -11.64 5.85
N GLN A 129 -3.14 -12.41 4.80
CA GLN A 129 -4.30 -12.13 3.94
C GLN A 129 -5.61 -12.19 4.73
N ALA A 130 -5.81 -13.16 5.61
CA ALA A 130 -7.03 -13.31 6.40
C ALA A 130 -7.25 -12.15 7.38
N TYR A 131 -6.21 -11.72 8.09
CA TYR A 131 -6.31 -10.59 9.02
C TYR A 131 -6.51 -9.26 8.29
N THR A 132 -5.74 -9.03 7.21
CA THR A 132 -5.88 -7.82 6.40
C THR A 132 -7.24 -7.75 5.71
N PHE A 133 -7.81 -8.88 5.29
CA PHE A 133 -9.15 -8.97 4.71
C PHE A 133 -10.25 -8.41 5.62
N ARG A 134 -10.14 -8.61 6.94
CA ARG A 134 -11.10 -8.12 7.93
C ARG A 134 -11.28 -6.60 7.87
N TYR A 135 -10.25 -5.85 7.45
CA TYR A 135 -10.35 -4.41 7.24
C TYR A 135 -11.44 -4.04 6.22
N PHE A 136 -11.54 -4.80 5.13
CA PHE A 136 -12.46 -4.51 4.03
C PHE A 136 -13.82 -5.16 4.24
N TYR A 137 -13.87 -6.30 4.93
CA TYR A 137 -15.11 -7.04 5.13
C TYR A 137 -15.81 -6.65 6.44
N ASP A 138 -15.18 -6.93 7.59
CA ASP A 138 -15.75 -6.68 8.92
C ASP A 138 -15.76 -5.18 9.24
N PHE A 139 -14.66 -4.49 8.91
CA PHE A 139 -14.51 -3.05 9.08
C PHE A 139 -14.89 -2.25 7.82
N GLY A 140 -15.53 -2.87 6.83
CA GLY A 140 -16.23 -2.15 5.77
C GLY A 140 -17.38 -1.30 6.35
N HIS A 141 -17.69 -0.17 5.73
CA HIS A 141 -18.77 0.69 6.24
C HIS A 141 -20.12 -0.04 6.16
N PRO A 142 -20.95 -0.06 7.22
CA PRO A 142 -22.12 -0.93 7.30
C PRO A 142 -23.24 -0.56 6.31
N VAL A 143 -23.29 0.69 5.82
CA VAL A 143 -24.31 1.13 4.84
C VAL A 143 -23.81 0.91 3.42
N SER A 144 -22.70 1.54 3.02
CA SER A 144 -22.13 1.43 1.67
C SER A 144 -21.37 0.15 1.37
N GLY A 145 -20.83 -0.54 2.38
CA GLY A 145 -19.87 -1.62 2.19
C GLY A 145 -18.47 -1.18 1.75
N LEU A 146 -18.26 0.12 1.47
CA LEU A 146 -17.00 0.70 1.03
C LEU A 146 -15.92 0.66 2.12
N ALA A 147 -14.66 0.70 1.71
CA ALA A 147 -13.52 0.76 2.61
C ALA A 147 -13.45 2.13 3.30
N ARG A 148 -13.29 2.12 4.62
CA ARG A 148 -13.01 3.34 5.39
C ARG A 148 -11.62 3.84 5.02
N GLU A 149 -11.41 5.16 5.04
CA GLU A 149 -10.07 5.73 4.79
C GLU A 149 -9.04 5.22 5.80
N ARG A 150 -9.45 5.25 7.07
CA ARG A 150 -8.67 4.85 8.23
C ARG A 150 -9.59 4.32 9.32
N ASN A 151 -9.11 4.23 10.56
CA ASN A 151 -9.89 3.92 11.77
C ASN A 151 -11.08 4.90 12.07
N SER A 152 -11.50 5.72 11.11
CA SER A 152 -12.65 6.62 11.19
C SER A 152 -13.98 5.88 11.04
N THR A 153 -15.07 6.42 11.58
CA THR A 153 -16.37 5.72 11.57
C THR A 153 -17.19 5.95 10.30
N ALA A 154 -17.14 7.16 9.72
CA ALA A 154 -18.03 7.59 8.64
C ALA A 154 -17.34 7.83 7.28
N THR A 155 -16.04 8.13 7.24
CA THR A 155 -15.34 8.49 5.99
C THR A 155 -14.92 7.24 5.23
N VAL A 156 -15.34 7.11 3.98
CA VAL A 156 -14.90 6.06 3.05
C VAL A 156 -14.13 6.67 1.90
N THR A 157 -13.18 5.90 1.36
CA THR A 157 -12.27 6.33 0.29
C THR A 157 -12.55 5.55 -1.01
N SER A 158 -12.58 6.23 -2.15
CA SER A 158 -12.90 5.58 -3.43
C SER A 158 -11.77 4.67 -3.91
N GLY A 159 -10.51 5.10 -3.95
CA GLY A 159 -9.41 4.24 -4.41
C GLY A 159 -9.10 3.10 -3.45
N GLY A 160 -9.08 3.36 -2.14
CA GLY A 160 -8.96 2.29 -1.13
C GLY A 160 -10.12 1.28 -1.20
N SER A 161 -11.32 1.70 -1.62
CA SER A 161 -12.43 0.78 -1.91
C SER A 161 -12.23 -0.03 -3.19
N GLY A 162 -11.55 0.54 -4.19
CA GLY A 162 -11.06 -0.23 -5.35
C GLY A 162 -10.16 -1.39 -4.94
N PHE A 163 -9.26 -1.15 -4.01
CA PHE A 163 -8.39 -2.19 -3.46
C PHE A 163 -9.19 -3.20 -2.63
N GLY A 164 -10.15 -2.71 -1.84
CA GLY A 164 -11.08 -3.55 -1.08
C GLY A 164 -11.94 -4.48 -1.96
N LEU A 165 -12.40 -4.03 -3.12
CA LEU A 165 -13.13 -4.87 -4.08
C LEU A 165 -12.28 -6.05 -4.57
N MET A 166 -10.98 -5.83 -4.80
CA MET A 166 -10.05 -6.92 -5.12
C MET A 166 -9.82 -7.83 -3.91
N ALA A 167 -9.74 -7.28 -2.70
CA ALA A 167 -9.64 -8.06 -1.47
C ALA A 167 -10.86 -8.98 -1.24
N LEU A 168 -12.07 -8.58 -1.66
CA LEU A 168 -13.27 -9.46 -1.64
C LEU A 168 -13.12 -10.70 -2.51
N ILE A 169 -12.48 -10.56 -3.67
CA ILE A 169 -12.17 -11.67 -4.57
C ILE A 169 -11.16 -12.61 -3.91
N VAL A 170 -10.09 -12.05 -3.32
CA VAL A 170 -9.10 -12.84 -2.55
C VAL A 170 -9.78 -13.59 -1.42
N GLY A 171 -10.67 -12.94 -0.67
CA GLY A 171 -11.41 -13.55 0.43
C GLY A 171 -12.27 -14.73 -0.01
N ALA A 172 -12.90 -14.65 -1.18
CA ALA A 172 -13.65 -15.76 -1.77
C ALA A 172 -12.74 -16.93 -2.19
N GLU A 173 -11.66 -16.65 -2.91
CA GLU A 173 -10.75 -17.68 -3.44
C GLU A 173 -9.90 -18.35 -2.35
N ARG A 174 -9.60 -17.62 -1.26
CA ARG A 174 -8.90 -18.15 -0.09
C ARG A 174 -9.83 -18.75 0.96
N GLY A 175 -11.15 -18.68 0.76
CA GLY A 175 -12.14 -19.27 1.65
C GLY A 175 -12.33 -18.55 2.98
N PHE A 176 -11.98 -17.26 3.06
CA PHE A 176 -12.29 -16.42 4.23
C PHE A 176 -13.77 -16.07 4.29
N ILE A 177 -14.39 -15.95 3.12
CA ILE A 177 -15.83 -15.83 2.92
C ILE A 177 -16.23 -16.71 1.73
N THR A 178 -17.52 -16.97 1.58
CA THR A 178 -18.05 -17.63 0.38
C THR A 178 -18.05 -16.67 -0.82
N ARG A 179 -18.03 -17.22 -2.03
CA ARG A 179 -18.20 -16.44 -3.27
C ARG A 179 -19.54 -15.69 -3.32
N GLU A 180 -20.59 -16.26 -2.72
CA GLU A 180 -21.91 -15.61 -2.61
C GLU A 180 -21.84 -14.38 -1.70
N GLU A 181 -21.22 -14.47 -0.53
CA GLU A 181 -21.00 -13.32 0.35
C GLU A 181 -20.17 -12.22 -0.32
N ALA A 182 -19.15 -12.61 -1.10
CA ALA A 182 -18.35 -11.66 -1.87
C ALA A 182 -19.19 -10.95 -2.93
N LEU A 183 -20.06 -11.69 -3.64
CA LEU A 183 -20.99 -11.12 -4.62
C LEU A 183 -21.99 -10.17 -3.97
N THR A 184 -22.59 -10.56 -2.83
CA THR A 184 -23.52 -9.73 -2.08
C THR A 184 -22.85 -8.43 -1.62
N ARG A 185 -21.64 -8.51 -1.06
CA ARG A 185 -20.89 -7.33 -0.63
C ARG A 185 -20.51 -6.44 -1.81
N THR A 186 -20.10 -7.02 -2.93
CA THR A 186 -19.72 -6.28 -4.14
C THR A 186 -20.91 -5.54 -4.75
N ASN A 187 -22.06 -6.20 -4.87
CA ASN A 187 -23.30 -5.56 -5.33
C ASN A 187 -23.71 -4.41 -4.40
N LYS A 188 -23.63 -4.58 -3.07
CA LYS A 188 -23.91 -3.50 -2.11
C LYS A 188 -23.05 -2.26 -2.33
N ILE A 189 -21.75 -2.46 -2.59
CA ILE A 189 -20.81 -1.38 -2.90
C ILE A 189 -21.23 -0.67 -4.19
N ILE A 190 -21.49 -1.42 -5.26
CA ILE A 190 -21.85 -0.87 -6.57
C ILE A 190 -23.19 -0.12 -6.50
N ASP A 191 -24.18 -0.68 -5.83
CA ASP A 191 -25.50 -0.07 -5.65
C ASP A 191 -25.38 1.26 -4.90
N PHE A 192 -24.49 1.35 -3.90
CA PHE A 192 -24.19 2.62 -3.24
C PHE A 192 -23.47 3.61 -4.18
N LEU A 193 -22.46 3.18 -4.93
CA LEU A 193 -21.73 4.04 -5.87
C LEU A 193 -22.62 4.61 -6.98
N LEU A 194 -23.72 3.95 -7.33
CA LEU A 194 -24.71 4.46 -8.29
C LEU A 194 -25.56 5.62 -7.74
N THR A 195 -25.60 5.83 -6.42
CA THR A 195 -26.40 6.89 -5.79
C THR A 195 -25.62 8.14 -5.40
N VAL A 196 -24.28 8.06 -5.35
CA VAL A 196 -23.44 9.17 -4.89
C VAL A 196 -23.22 10.25 -5.98
N PRO A 197 -22.87 11.49 -5.60
CA PRO A 197 -22.48 12.52 -6.55
C PRO A 197 -21.31 12.09 -7.43
N ARG A 198 -21.42 12.36 -8.74
CA ARG A 198 -20.37 12.12 -9.72
C ARG A 198 -19.99 13.38 -10.48
N PHE A 199 -18.70 13.54 -10.73
CA PHE A 199 -18.07 14.74 -11.24
C PHE A 199 -17.56 14.47 -12.66
N ARG A 200 -18.46 14.64 -13.63
CA ARG A 200 -18.25 14.17 -15.01
C ARG A 200 -17.98 12.67 -15.03
N GLY A 201 -18.76 11.94 -14.24
CA GLY A 201 -18.65 10.49 -14.05
C GLY A 201 -17.61 10.03 -13.04
N ALA A 202 -16.59 10.84 -12.74
CA ALA A 202 -15.60 10.50 -11.71
C ALA A 202 -16.17 10.61 -10.28
N PHE A 203 -15.57 9.88 -9.35
CA PHE A 203 -15.90 9.92 -7.93
C PHE A 203 -14.98 10.91 -7.19
N SER A 204 -15.43 11.40 -6.04
CA SER A 204 -14.55 12.11 -5.11
C SER A 204 -13.58 11.17 -4.43
N HIS A 205 -12.48 11.70 -3.91
CA HIS A 205 -11.55 10.94 -3.06
C HIS A 205 -12.30 10.37 -1.85
N TRP A 206 -12.87 11.26 -1.03
CA TRP A 206 -13.63 10.88 0.16
C TRP A 206 -15.11 11.18 0.04
N MET A 207 -15.89 10.30 0.67
CA MET A 207 -17.34 10.46 0.82
C MET A 207 -17.78 9.95 2.20
N ASN A 208 -18.93 10.43 2.66
CA ASN A 208 -19.59 9.88 3.83
C ASN A 208 -20.18 8.51 3.45
N GLY A 209 -19.76 7.44 4.13
CA GLY A 209 -20.19 6.08 3.83
C GLY A 209 -21.67 5.79 4.13
N ALA A 210 -22.37 6.66 4.85
CA ALA A 210 -23.79 6.54 5.12
C ALA A 210 -24.65 7.32 4.12
N THR A 211 -24.23 8.52 3.73
CA THR A 211 -25.04 9.42 2.89
C THR A 211 -24.58 9.51 1.44
N GLY A 212 -23.31 9.22 1.15
CA GLY A 212 -22.69 9.42 -0.15
C GLY A 212 -22.21 10.85 -0.38
N ASP A 213 -22.40 11.77 0.57
CA ASP A 213 -21.98 13.16 0.42
C ASP A 213 -20.46 13.27 0.34
N VAL A 214 -19.96 14.15 -0.52
CA VAL A 214 -18.52 14.42 -0.62
C VAL A 214 -18.00 14.97 0.70
N ILE A 215 -16.90 14.40 1.16
CA ILE A 215 -16.09 14.95 2.25
C ILE A 215 -14.86 15.57 1.60
N PRO A 216 -14.72 16.91 1.59
CA PRO A 216 -13.58 17.54 0.94
C PRO A 216 -12.27 17.17 1.63
N PHE A 217 -11.28 16.67 0.87
CA PHE A 217 -9.92 16.41 1.39
C PHE A 217 -9.20 17.71 1.74
N SER A 218 -9.47 18.76 0.97
CA SER A 218 -9.01 20.14 1.20
C SER A 218 -10.09 21.13 0.74
N PRO A 219 -9.98 22.44 1.06
CA PRO A 219 -11.00 23.42 0.68
C PRO A 219 -11.32 23.52 -0.82
N ARG A 220 -10.42 23.04 -1.70
CA ARG A 220 -10.61 23.05 -3.16
C ARG A 220 -10.83 21.67 -3.76
N ASP A 221 -10.71 20.63 -2.94
CA ASP A 221 -10.86 19.24 -3.35
C ASP A 221 -12.22 18.71 -2.87
N ASP A 222 -13.27 19.27 -3.47
CA ASP A 222 -14.69 19.02 -3.19
C ASP A 222 -15.42 18.43 -4.41
N GLY A 223 -14.66 17.77 -5.29
CA GLY A 223 -15.13 17.31 -6.59
C GLY A 223 -14.60 15.93 -6.96
N GLY A 224 -14.38 15.71 -8.25
CA GLY A 224 -13.85 14.46 -8.77
C GLY A 224 -12.34 14.38 -8.63
N ASP A 225 -11.90 13.26 -8.08
CA ASP A 225 -10.51 12.82 -8.07
C ASP A 225 -10.36 11.70 -9.11
N LEU A 226 -9.63 11.99 -10.18
CA LEU A 226 -9.46 11.08 -11.30
C LEU A 226 -8.54 9.90 -10.97
N VAL A 227 -7.59 10.08 -10.05
CA VAL A 227 -6.64 9.04 -9.66
C VAL A 227 -7.35 8.02 -8.78
N GLU A 228 -8.08 8.48 -7.76
CA GLU A 228 -8.89 7.61 -6.90
C GLU A 228 -10.00 6.90 -7.68
N THR A 229 -10.62 7.61 -8.63
CA THR A 229 -11.57 6.99 -9.60
C THR A 229 -10.91 5.86 -10.40
N SER A 230 -9.65 6.03 -10.82
CA SER A 230 -8.93 4.99 -11.56
C SER A 230 -8.60 3.77 -10.71
N PHE A 231 -8.26 3.97 -9.42
CA PHE A 231 -8.06 2.87 -8.48
C PHE A 231 -9.36 2.13 -8.20
N LEU A 232 -10.47 2.85 -8.01
CA LEU A 232 -11.80 2.27 -7.87
C LEU A 232 -12.20 1.42 -9.09
N LEU A 233 -12.03 1.96 -10.30
CA LEU A 233 -12.36 1.26 -11.53
C LEU A 233 -11.46 0.07 -11.80
N GLN A 234 -10.18 0.12 -11.39
CA GLN A 234 -9.31 -1.04 -11.44
C GLN A 234 -9.93 -2.21 -10.64
N GLY A 235 -10.45 -1.94 -9.44
CA GLY A 235 -11.18 -2.92 -8.63
C GLY A 235 -12.48 -3.39 -9.27
N LEU A 236 -13.33 -2.45 -9.70
CA LEU A 236 -14.64 -2.76 -10.30
C LEU A 236 -14.52 -3.62 -11.57
N LEU A 237 -13.58 -3.29 -12.46
CA LEU A 237 -13.34 -4.08 -13.67
C LEU A 237 -12.82 -5.48 -13.33
N THR A 238 -11.98 -5.60 -12.31
CA THR A 238 -11.53 -6.93 -11.83
C THR A 238 -12.70 -7.75 -11.28
N SER A 239 -13.59 -7.14 -10.49
CA SER A 239 -14.82 -7.78 -10.01
C SER A 239 -15.77 -8.16 -11.14
N ARG A 240 -15.92 -7.32 -12.18
CA ARG A 240 -16.72 -7.61 -13.37
C ARG A 240 -16.26 -8.89 -14.05
N GLN A 241 -14.95 -9.12 -14.13
CA GLN A 241 -14.38 -10.32 -14.76
C GLN A 241 -14.49 -11.56 -13.87
N TYR A 242 -14.45 -11.39 -12.54
CA TYR A 242 -14.59 -12.49 -11.58
C TYR A 242 -16.04 -13.00 -11.47
N PHE A 243 -17.00 -12.07 -11.47
CA PHE A 243 -18.44 -12.35 -11.43
C PHE A 243 -19.04 -12.44 -12.84
N ALA A 244 -18.58 -13.45 -13.60
CA ALA A 244 -18.94 -13.68 -14.99
C ALA A 244 -20.07 -14.72 -15.21
N GLY A 245 -20.74 -15.19 -14.15
CA GLY A 245 -21.83 -16.15 -14.22
C GLY A 245 -23.14 -15.60 -14.80
N GLU A 246 -24.11 -16.49 -15.03
CA GLU A 246 -25.40 -16.17 -15.65
C GLU A 246 -26.53 -15.91 -14.63
N SER A 247 -26.22 -15.84 -13.33
CA SER A 247 -27.22 -15.46 -12.31
C SER A 247 -27.65 -14.00 -12.48
N GLU A 248 -28.86 -13.68 -12.05
CA GLU A 248 -29.40 -12.33 -12.14
C GLU A 248 -28.52 -11.30 -11.42
N GLU A 249 -27.98 -11.67 -10.26
CA GLU A 249 -27.10 -10.82 -9.45
C GLU A 249 -25.75 -10.55 -10.12
N GLU A 250 -25.17 -11.52 -10.82
CA GLU A 250 -23.91 -11.35 -11.54
C GLU A 250 -24.12 -10.58 -12.85
N VAL A 251 -25.20 -10.84 -13.59
CA VAL A 251 -25.58 -10.06 -14.77
C VAL A 251 -25.81 -8.59 -14.38
N ARG A 252 -26.54 -8.34 -13.29
CA ARG A 252 -26.77 -6.98 -12.77
C ARG A 252 -25.47 -6.30 -12.35
N LEU A 253 -24.59 -7.01 -11.64
CA LEU A 253 -23.27 -6.51 -11.26
C LEU A 253 -22.50 -6.03 -12.50
N ARG A 254 -22.40 -6.87 -13.53
CA ARG A 254 -21.67 -6.52 -14.75
C ARG A 254 -22.29 -5.33 -15.47
N ALA A 255 -23.63 -5.26 -15.56
CA ALA A 255 -24.34 -4.13 -16.15
C ALA A 255 -24.06 -2.82 -15.40
N ASN A 256 -24.11 -2.85 -14.07
CA ASN A 256 -23.87 -1.68 -13.22
C ASN A 256 -22.41 -1.22 -13.30
N VAL A 257 -21.43 -2.15 -13.31
CA VAL A 257 -20.02 -1.79 -13.51
C VAL A 257 -19.82 -1.15 -14.90
N ASN A 258 -20.42 -1.71 -15.95
CA ASN A 258 -20.34 -1.13 -17.29
C ASN A 258 -20.92 0.28 -17.32
N GLN A 259 -22.06 0.52 -16.66
CA GLN A 259 -22.63 1.85 -16.55
C GLN A 259 -21.67 2.83 -15.87
N ILE A 260 -21.11 2.48 -14.71
CA ILE A 260 -20.14 3.33 -14.00
C ILE A 260 -18.95 3.64 -14.91
N TRP A 261 -18.40 2.61 -15.55
CA TRP A 261 -17.22 2.70 -16.40
C TRP A 261 -17.43 3.58 -17.64
N GLU A 262 -18.56 3.41 -18.33
CA GLU A 262 -18.93 4.13 -19.55
C GLU A 262 -19.20 5.62 -19.31
N GLU A 263 -19.61 5.97 -18.09
CA GLU A 263 -20.01 7.33 -17.74
C GLU A 263 -18.83 8.22 -17.28
N VAL A 264 -17.65 7.66 -16.99
CA VAL A 264 -16.46 8.45 -16.63
C VAL A 264 -15.91 9.21 -17.85
N ASN A 265 -16.01 10.54 -17.81
CA ASN A 265 -15.51 11.42 -18.86
C ASN A 265 -14.04 11.79 -18.63
N TRP A 266 -13.13 10.85 -18.92
CA TRP A 266 -11.68 11.07 -18.81
C TRP A 266 -11.20 12.25 -19.65
N ASN A 267 -11.77 12.43 -20.83
CA ASN A 267 -11.43 13.50 -21.76
C ASN A 267 -11.74 14.90 -21.20
N TRP A 268 -12.75 15.04 -20.32
CA TRP A 268 -13.03 16.28 -19.61
C TRP A 268 -11.85 16.75 -18.76
N TYR A 269 -11.16 15.81 -18.10
CA TYR A 269 -10.05 16.09 -17.20
C TYR A 269 -8.77 16.54 -17.91
N ARG A 270 -8.83 16.78 -19.22
CA ARG A 270 -7.80 17.47 -20.00
C ARG A 270 -8.02 18.97 -20.11
N LYS A 271 -8.94 19.55 -19.31
CA LYS A 271 -9.46 20.92 -19.53
C LYS A 271 -9.91 21.13 -20.98
N GLN A 272 -10.57 20.11 -21.53
CA GLN A 272 -11.12 20.05 -22.89
C GLN A 272 -10.14 20.05 -24.07
N VAL A 273 -8.85 20.35 -23.89
CA VAL A 273 -7.89 20.39 -25.03
C VAL A 273 -6.43 20.07 -24.68
N GLU A 274 -6.05 20.02 -23.41
CA GLU A 274 -4.64 19.89 -23.04
C GLU A 274 -4.10 18.47 -23.30
N ASN A 275 -2.77 18.40 -23.46
CA ASN A 275 -2.05 17.17 -23.75
C ASN A 275 -1.64 16.42 -22.47
N VAL A 276 -2.41 16.58 -21.39
CA VAL A 276 -2.18 16.01 -20.06
C VAL A 276 -3.52 15.86 -19.33
N LEU A 277 -3.64 14.85 -18.47
CA LEU A 277 -4.76 14.72 -17.53
C LEU A 277 -4.49 15.55 -16.28
N TYR A 278 -5.56 16.06 -15.67
CA TYR A 278 -5.53 16.71 -14.37
C TYR A 278 -6.14 15.81 -13.32
N TRP A 279 -5.56 15.86 -12.13
CA TRP A 279 -5.97 15.03 -11.01
C TRP A 279 -7.39 15.36 -10.55
N HIS A 280 -7.71 16.65 -10.42
CA HIS A 280 -8.94 17.10 -9.78
C HIS A 280 -9.79 17.99 -10.69
N TRP A 281 -11.11 17.88 -10.55
CA TRP A 281 -12.06 18.85 -11.05
C TRP A 281 -13.21 19.04 -10.07
N SER A 282 -13.53 20.29 -9.75
CA SER A 282 -14.59 20.66 -8.82
C SER A 282 -15.74 21.41 -9.52
N PRO A 283 -17.01 21.20 -9.12
CA PRO A 283 -18.12 21.97 -9.64
C PRO A 283 -18.06 23.45 -9.25
N THR A 284 -17.49 23.77 -8.09
CA THR A 284 -17.40 25.13 -7.52
C THR A 284 -16.07 25.79 -7.87
N ASN A 285 -14.98 25.03 -7.84
CA ASN A 285 -13.59 25.50 -8.01
C ASN A 285 -12.99 25.17 -9.38
N GLN A 286 -13.71 24.44 -10.25
CA GLN A 286 -13.23 23.99 -11.56
C GLN A 286 -11.87 23.27 -11.42
N PHE A 287 -10.85 23.69 -12.17
CA PHE A 287 -9.50 23.12 -12.12
C PHE A 287 -8.54 23.90 -11.20
N ALA A 288 -9.02 24.57 -10.15
CA ALA A 288 -8.19 25.45 -9.32
C ALA A 288 -7.03 24.76 -8.59
N ILE A 289 -7.12 23.45 -8.31
CA ILE A 289 -5.96 22.69 -7.79
C ILE A 289 -4.86 22.59 -8.85
N ASN A 290 -5.24 22.50 -10.13
CA ASN A 290 -4.34 22.63 -11.27
C ASN A 290 -3.13 21.66 -11.23
N LEU A 291 -3.36 20.42 -10.82
CA LEU A 291 -2.32 19.41 -10.69
C LEU A 291 -2.30 18.47 -11.92
N PRO A 292 -1.36 18.66 -12.88
CA PRO A 292 -1.22 17.77 -14.02
C PRO A 292 -0.62 16.44 -13.61
N LEU A 293 -1.19 15.35 -14.12
CA LEU A 293 -0.72 13.98 -13.87
C LEU A 293 0.49 13.66 -14.74
N ARG A 294 1.68 13.64 -14.13
CA ARG A 294 2.95 13.35 -14.79
C ARG A 294 3.76 12.35 -14.00
N GLY A 295 4.25 11.33 -14.70
CA GLY A 295 5.02 10.26 -14.12
C GLY A 295 6.51 10.57 -13.99
N PHE A 296 7.28 9.64 -13.42
CA PHE A 296 6.78 8.39 -12.82
C PHE A 296 6.27 8.63 -11.39
N ASN A 297 5.04 8.19 -11.12
CA ASN A 297 4.41 8.09 -9.81
C ASN A 297 3.27 7.04 -9.84
N GLU A 298 2.31 7.07 -8.93
CA GLU A 298 1.26 6.07 -8.74
C GLU A 298 0.14 6.05 -9.81
N VAL A 299 0.12 7.00 -10.76
CA VAL A 299 -1.06 7.30 -11.61
C VAL A 299 -1.02 6.68 -13.01
N GLN A 300 -0.17 5.68 -13.26
CA GLN A 300 -0.06 5.05 -14.58
C GLN A 300 -1.41 4.42 -15.02
N ILE A 301 -2.09 3.74 -14.10
CA ILE A 301 -3.40 3.10 -14.35
C ILE A 301 -4.46 4.12 -14.76
N THR A 302 -4.37 5.36 -14.28
CA THR A 302 -5.26 6.46 -14.67
C THR A 302 -5.19 6.73 -16.17
N TYR A 303 -3.98 6.73 -16.75
CA TYR A 303 -3.83 6.91 -18.20
C TYR A 303 -4.21 5.67 -19.01
N ILE A 304 -3.92 4.46 -18.50
CA ILE A 304 -4.29 3.21 -19.16
C ILE A 304 -5.82 3.10 -19.25
N LEU A 305 -6.53 3.32 -18.13
CA LEU A 305 -7.99 3.32 -18.11
C LEU A 305 -8.56 4.46 -18.96
N ALA A 306 -8.02 5.68 -18.87
CA ALA A 306 -8.50 6.78 -19.71
C ALA A 306 -8.42 6.45 -21.22
N ALA A 307 -7.37 5.76 -21.66
CA ALA A 307 -7.21 5.31 -23.05
C ALA A 307 -8.10 4.09 -23.38
N ALA A 308 -8.45 3.28 -22.39
CA ALA A 308 -9.35 2.13 -22.51
C ALA A 308 -10.84 2.49 -22.47
N ALA A 309 -11.20 3.69 -22.01
CA ALA A 309 -12.59 4.09 -21.76
C ALA A 309 -13.52 3.74 -22.94
N PRO A 310 -14.62 3.02 -22.74
CA PRO A 310 -15.40 2.41 -23.83
C PRO A 310 -16.12 3.46 -24.68
N ASN A 311 -16.55 4.56 -24.06
CA ASN A 311 -17.20 5.67 -24.75
C ASN A 311 -16.17 6.56 -25.49
N PRO A 312 -16.19 6.60 -26.85
CA PRO A 312 -15.21 7.36 -27.62
C PRO A 312 -15.21 8.87 -27.35
N ALA A 313 -16.32 9.45 -26.92
CA ALA A 313 -16.40 10.88 -26.59
C ALA A 313 -15.68 11.21 -25.27
N TYR A 314 -15.55 10.21 -24.39
CA TYR A 314 -14.99 10.31 -23.05
C TYR A 314 -13.57 9.75 -22.96
N ARG A 315 -13.17 8.93 -23.94
CA ARG A 315 -11.82 8.37 -24.09
C ARG A 315 -10.79 9.44 -24.45
N ILE A 316 -9.59 9.32 -23.88
CA ILE A 316 -8.45 10.14 -24.32
C ILE A 316 -7.74 9.50 -25.53
N PRO A 317 -7.07 10.28 -26.39
CA PRO A 317 -6.13 9.72 -27.35
C PRO A 317 -5.02 8.95 -26.63
N ALA A 318 -4.67 7.75 -27.08
CA ALA A 318 -3.61 6.94 -26.47
C ALA A 318 -2.24 7.66 -26.44
N SER A 319 -2.00 8.56 -27.41
CA SER A 319 -0.81 9.42 -27.44
C SER A 319 -0.64 10.33 -26.22
N LEU A 320 -1.71 10.60 -25.46
CA LEU A 320 -1.62 11.36 -24.21
C LEU A 320 -0.82 10.64 -23.13
N TYR A 321 -0.70 9.31 -23.21
CA TYR A 321 0.21 8.56 -22.36
C TYR A 321 1.66 9.08 -22.51
N HIS A 322 2.04 9.46 -23.73
CA HIS A 322 3.38 9.96 -24.03
C HIS A 322 3.58 11.44 -23.72
N THR A 323 2.57 12.28 -23.98
CA THR A 323 2.69 13.74 -23.81
C THR A 323 2.27 14.22 -22.41
N GLY A 324 1.41 13.46 -21.76
CA GLY A 324 0.90 13.70 -20.42
C GLY A 324 1.76 12.97 -19.40
N TRP A 325 1.47 11.67 -19.23
CA TRP A 325 2.13 10.79 -18.26
C TRP A 325 3.66 10.81 -18.41
N ALA A 326 4.17 10.44 -19.58
CA ALA A 326 5.61 10.39 -19.85
C ALA A 326 6.17 11.69 -20.50
N GLY A 327 5.44 12.80 -20.39
CA GLY A 327 5.73 14.03 -21.14
C GLY A 327 6.62 15.07 -20.45
N SER A 328 7.33 14.70 -19.38
CA SER A 328 8.29 15.56 -18.68
C SER A 328 9.59 14.78 -18.42
N ASN A 329 10.31 15.04 -17.33
CA ASN A 329 11.50 14.29 -16.93
C ASN A 329 11.09 12.89 -16.42
N TYR A 330 10.73 12.03 -17.37
CA TYR A 330 10.19 10.69 -17.15
C TYR A 330 11.27 9.61 -17.23
N THR A 331 12.09 9.65 -18.28
CA THR A 331 13.20 8.70 -18.47
C THR A 331 14.40 9.06 -17.62
N THR A 332 15.17 8.05 -17.21
CA THR A 332 16.37 8.25 -16.40
C THR A 332 17.39 7.15 -16.68
N ASP A 333 18.66 7.51 -16.63
CA ASP A 333 19.77 6.55 -16.65
C ASP A 333 20.38 6.35 -15.26
N ASN A 334 19.68 6.82 -14.22
CA ASN A 334 20.16 6.69 -12.86
C ASN A 334 20.27 5.21 -12.45
N SER A 335 21.35 4.90 -11.74
CA SER A 335 21.56 3.61 -11.10
C SER A 335 21.99 3.83 -9.65
N PHE A 336 21.41 3.03 -8.75
CA PHE A 336 21.70 3.04 -7.33
C PHE A 336 22.01 1.63 -6.90
N TYR A 337 23.08 1.43 -6.10
CA TYR A 337 23.53 0.09 -5.70
C TYR A 337 23.79 -0.84 -6.90
N GLY A 338 24.11 -0.28 -8.08
CA GLY A 338 24.31 -1.02 -9.34
C GLY A 338 23.01 -1.45 -10.05
N ILE A 339 21.86 -1.05 -9.54
CA ILE A 339 20.53 -1.36 -10.07
C ILE A 339 20.01 -0.17 -10.88
N PRO A 340 19.60 -0.31 -12.16
CA PRO A 340 19.10 0.79 -12.97
C PRO A 340 17.62 1.09 -12.68
N LEU A 341 17.25 2.36 -12.50
CA LEU A 341 15.85 2.74 -12.21
C LEU A 341 14.92 2.68 -13.45
N LEU A 342 15.47 2.76 -14.67
CA LEU A 342 14.76 2.80 -15.97
C LEU A 342 13.91 4.07 -16.19
N VAL A 343 12.89 4.32 -15.36
CA VAL A 343 12.04 5.51 -15.41
C VAL A 343 11.69 6.03 -14.02
N GLY A 344 11.55 7.35 -13.91
CA GLY A 344 11.25 8.07 -12.68
C GLY A 344 12.39 8.95 -12.17
N ARG A 345 12.21 9.47 -10.96
CA ARG A 345 13.10 10.45 -10.33
C ARG A 345 13.68 9.90 -9.05
N GLY A 346 14.77 10.53 -8.59
CA GLY A 346 15.48 10.10 -7.38
C GLY A 346 15.83 8.62 -7.46
N LYS A 347 15.64 7.92 -6.35
CA LYS A 347 15.72 6.47 -6.20
C LYS A 347 14.39 5.75 -6.47
N GLY A 348 13.45 6.43 -7.12
CA GLY A 348 12.15 5.88 -7.53
C GLY A 348 10.96 6.39 -6.73
N GLY A 349 11.18 7.11 -5.63
CA GLY A 349 10.13 7.64 -4.75
C GLY A 349 9.57 6.60 -3.76
N PRO A 350 8.43 6.94 -3.10
CA PRO A 350 7.69 6.03 -2.22
C PRO A 350 7.34 4.71 -2.92
N LEU A 351 7.40 3.60 -2.19
CA LEU A 351 7.30 2.28 -2.79
C LEU A 351 5.89 1.95 -3.33
N PHE A 352 4.85 2.60 -2.81
CA PHE A 352 3.48 2.46 -3.32
C PHE A 352 3.32 2.85 -4.80
N PHE A 353 4.27 3.62 -5.36
CA PHE A 353 4.34 3.89 -6.79
C PHE A 353 4.46 2.61 -7.63
N SER A 354 5.02 1.53 -7.07
CA SER A 354 5.10 0.20 -7.67
C SER A 354 3.93 -0.72 -7.28
N HIS A 355 2.92 -0.21 -6.55
CA HIS A 355 1.80 -1.01 -6.07
C HIS A 355 0.47 -0.60 -6.71
N TYR A 356 0.00 0.63 -6.50
CA TYR A 356 -1.42 0.98 -6.72
C TYR A 356 -1.86 0.82 -8.18
N SER A 357 -1.02 1.25 -9.12
CA SER A 357 -1.28 1.07 -10.55
C SER A 357 -1.15 -0.36 -11.05
N TYR A 358 -0.63 -1.28 -10.22
CA TYR A 358 -0.23 -2.63 -10.59
C TYR A 358 -0.95 -3.71 -9.78
N LEU A 359 -2.05 -3.36 -9.12
CA LEU A 359 -2.87 -4.31 -8.37
C LEU A 359 -3.69 -5.20 -9.32
N GLY A 360 -4.24 -4.60 -10.37
CA GLY A 360 -4.92 -5.29 -11.47
C GLY A 360 -4.11 -5.25 -12.76
N PHE A 361 -3.52 -4.11 -13.14
CA PHE A 361 -2.67 -4.09 -14.33
C PHE A 361 -1.41 -4.93 -14.13
N ASP A 362 -1.31 -6.02 -14.89
CA ASP A 362 -0.15 -6.91 -14.87
C ASP A 362 1.00 -6.27 -15.66
N PRO A 363 2.14 -5.92 -15.04
CA PRO A 363 3.26 -5.34 -15.76
C PRO A 363 4.22 -6.39 -16.34
N ARG A 364 4.03 -7.70 -16.09
CA ARG A 364 4.93 -8.78 -16.53
C ARG A 364 4.91 -8.96 -18.04
N GLY A 365 6.04 -9.33 -18.62
CA GLY A 365 6.11 -9.78 -20.01
C GLY A 365 5.80 -8.70 -21.05
N LYS A 366 5.80 -7.41 -20.67
CA LYS A 366 5.43 -6.31 -21.55
C LYS A 366 6.21 -5.04 -21.25
N ARG A 367 6.47 -4.28 -22.31
CA ARG A 367 7.10 -2.96 -22.24
C ARG A 367 6.40 -1.99 -23.16
N ASP A 368 6.46 -0.71 -22.83
CA ASP A 368 6.24 0.34 -23.82
C ASP A 368 7.57 0.83 -24.38
N ARG A 369 7.58 1.99 -25.03
CA ARG A 369 8.80 2.61 -25.57
C ARG A 369 9.80 3.11 -24.52
N TYR A 370 9.45 3.07 -23.23
CA TYR A 370 10.26 3.59 -22.13
C TYR A 370 10.81 2.49 -21.24
N ALA A 371 9.97 1.55 -20.81
CA ALA A 371 10.39 0.51 -19.87
C ALA A 371 9.50 -0.74 -19.90
N ASN A 372 10.08 -1.85 -19.46
CA ASN A 372 9.35 -2.96 -18.86
C ASN A 372 9.01 -2.58 -17.41
N TYR A 373 7.73 -2.47 -17.09
CA TYR A 373 7.32 -1.96 -15.78
C TYR A 373 7.48 -2.97 -14.65
N PHE A 374 7.47 -4.28 -14.95
CA PHE A 374 7.77 -5.30 -13.93
C PHE A 374 9.25 -5.20 -13.55
N GLU A 375 10.15 -5.10 -14.54
CA GLU A 375 11.58 -4.87 -14.28
C GLU A 375 11.82 -3.56 -13.52
N ARG A 376 11.18 -2.46 -13.95
CA ARG A 376 11.32 -1.17 -13.30
C ARG A 376 10.86 -1.20 -11.84
N ASN A 377 9.73 -1.83 -11.55
CA ASN A 377 9.19 -1.95 -10.21
C ASN A 377 10.08 -2.84 -9.34
N THR A 378 10.53 -3.99 -9.85
CA THR A 378 11.53 -4.82 -9.18
C THR A 378 12.81 -4.05 -8.87
N ASN A 379 13.28 -3.23 -9.80
CA ASN A 379 14.46 -2.40 -9.58
C ASN A 379 14.22 -1.33 -8.50
N GLN A 380 13.07 -0.64 -8.48
CA GLN A 380 12.73 0.29 -7.39
C GLN A 380 12.72 -0.44 -6.03
N THR A 381 12.07 -1.61 -5.95
CA THR A 381 11.99 -2.41 -4.73
C THR A 381 13.38 -2.83 -4.24
N LEU A 382 14.25 -3.30 -5.15
CA LEU A 382 15.62 -3.67 -4.80
C LEU A 382 16.45 -2.45 -4.36
N ILE A 383 16.29 -1.28 -5.00
CA ILE A 383 16.97 -0.04 -4.58
C ILE A 383 16.55 0.36 -3.16
N GLN A 384 15.25 0.25 -2.84
CA GLN A 384 14.72 0.48 -1.49
C GLN A 384 15.27 -0.51 -0.46
N TYR A 385 15.32 -1.79 -0.81
CA TYR A 385 15.92 -2.83 0.03
C TYR A 385 17.39 -2.54 0.32
N GLU A 386 18.20 -2.32 -0.72
CA GLU A 386 19.64 -2.02 -0.57
C GLU A 386 19.87 -0.73 0.22
N HIS A 387 18.98 0.26 0.10
CA HIS A 387 19.03 1.46 0.92
C HIS A 387 18.82 1.19 2.41
N ALA A 388 17.88 0.32 2.77
CA ALA A 388 17.65 -0.07 4.15
C ALA A 388 18.81 -0.93 4.71
N VAL A 389 19.41 -1.79 3.88
CA VAL A 389 20.59 -2.59 4.27
C VAL A 389 21.82 -1.70 4.48
N ASP A 390 22.07 -0.75 3.57
CA ASP A 390 23.15 0.24 3.65
C ASP A 390 22.95 1.20 4.84
N ASN A 391 21.70 1.58 5.10
CA ASN A 391 21.28 2.45 6.19
C ASN A 391 22.15 3.72 6.33
N PRO A 392 22.25 4.56 5.28
CA PRO A 392 23.23 5.65 5.24
C PRO A 392 22.97 6.75 6.29
N TYR A 393 21.78 6.76 6.89
CA TYR A 393 21.38 7.72 7.92
C TYR A 393 21.34 7.11 9.34
N ASN A 394 21.84 5.89 9.51
CA ASN A 394 21.90 5.17 10.79
C ASN A 394 20.54 5.11 11.51
N ARG A 395 19.46 4.82 10.77
CA ARG A 395 18.11 4.63 11.29
C ARG A 395 18.04 3.35 12.11
N LEU A 396 17.51 3.44 13.33
CA LEU A 396 17.36 2.28 14.20
C LEU A 396 16.34 1.30 13.59
N GLY A 397 16.70 0.02 13.56
CA GLY A 397 15.85 -1.07 13.09
C GLY A 397 15.95 -1.35 11.60
N TYR A 398 16.64 -0.54 10.79
CA TYR A 398 16.78 -0.81 9.35
C TYR A 398 17.74 -1.99 9.11
N GLY A 399 17.45 -2.81 8.10
CA GLY A 399 18.32 -3.92 7.73
C GLY A 399 17.70 -4.88 6.71
N PRO A 400 18.32 -6.06 6.49
CA PRO A 400 17.86 -7.04 5.50
C PRO A 400 16.48 -7.64 5.80
N GLU A 401 16.02 -7.52 7.05
CA GLU A 401 14.71 -8.02 7.53
C GLU A 401 13.76 -6.86 7.87
N ALA A 402 14.18 -5.61 7.71
CA ALA A 402 13.39 -4.44 8.08
C ALA A 402 13.65 -3.30 7.11
N TRP A 403 12.81 -3.24 6.09
CA TRP A 403 12.93 -2.32 4.97
C TRP A 403 11.54 -1.93 4.46
N GLY A 404 11.49 -0.89 3.63
CA GLY A 404 10.28 -0.43 2.98
C GLY A 404 9.85 0.97 3.44
N LEU A 405 10.12 1.94 2.56
CA LEU A 405 9.74 3.35 2.73
C LEU A 405 8.62 3.69 1.77
N THR A 406 7.49 4.11 2.30
CA THR A 406 6.34 4.55 1.49
C THR A 406 5.53 5.59 2.23
N ALA A 407 4.50 6.13 1.59
CA ALA A 407 3.60 7.07 2.25
C ALA A 407 2.75 6.36 3.32
N SER A 408 2.67 6.95 4.51
CA SER A 408 1.95 6.39 5.65
C SER A 408 1.75 7.44 6.74
N ASP A 409 1.08 7.05 7.81
CA ASP A 409 1.19 7.74 9.10
C ASP A 409 2.67 7.83 9.53
N ASP A 410 2.97 8.90 10.26
CA ASP A 410 4.28 9.24 10.79
C ASP A 410 4.11 9.76 12.23
N PRO A 411 5.12 9.68 13.11
CA PRO A 411 5.02 10.26 14.44
C PRO A 411 4.64 11.75 14.46
N ASP A 412 4.89 12.49 13.36
CA ASP A 412 4.55 13.91 13.23
C ASP A 412 3.34 14.16 12.28
N GLY A 413 2.58 13.13 11.90
CA GLY A 413 1.37 13.26 11.08
C GLY A 413 1.31 12.23 9.95
N TYR A 414 1.42 12.70 8.70
CA TYR A 414 1.46 11.86 7.50
C TYR A 414 2.63 12.30 6.63
N LYS A 415 3.37 11.35 6.05
CA LYS A 415 4.51 11.66 5.19
C LYS A 415 4.67 10.63 4.09
N ALA A 416 5.02 11.12 2.90
CA ALA A 416 5.47 10.30 1.78
C ALA A 416 6.93 9.87 1.97
N HIS A 417 7.18 8.79 2.72
CA HIS A 417 8.55 8.31 2.96
C HIS A 417 9.18 7.75 1.69
N ALA A 418 10.46 8.04 1.50
CA ALA A 418 11.24 7.61 0.33
C ALA A 418 12.74 7.63 0.65
N PRO A 419 13.56 6.81 -0.04
CA PRO A 419 15.01 6.69 0.20
C PRO A 419 15.84 7.87 -0.37
N ASP A 420 15.18 8.95 -0.78
CA ASP A 420 15.76 10.05 -1.56
C ASP A 420 16.61 11.01 -0.70
N SER A 421 16.24 11.24 0.56
CA SER A 421 16.92 12.17 1.45
C SER A 421 16.69 11.82 2.93
N PRO A 422 17.49 12.35 3.88
CA PRO A 422 17.27 12.13 5.31
C PRO A 422 15.99 12.80 5.86
N GLU A 423 15.35 13.68 5.10
CA GLU A 423 14.06 14.29 5.46
C GLU A 423 12.88 13.37 5.12
N THR A 424 12.97 12.64 4.00
CA THR A 424 11.95 11.68 3.53
C THR A 424 12.16 10.28 4.08
N ASP A 425 13.40 9.90 4.40
CA ASP A 425 13.72 8.77 5.26
C ASP A 425 14.05 9.33 6.66
N ASN A 426 13.07 9.36 7.55
CA ASN A 426 13.24 9.75 8.95
C ASN A 426 13.30 8.54 9.91
N GLY A 427 13.50 7.31 9.39
CA GLY A 427 13.48 6.08 10.18
C GLY A 427 12.10 5.44 10.36
N THR A 428 11.03 6.01 9.79
CA THR A 428 9.70 5.37 9.78
C THR A 428 9.65 4.31 8.67
N LEU A 429 9.33 3.06 9.04
CA LEU A 429 9.08 1.94 8.13
C LEU A 429 7.59 1.64 8.06
N THR A 430 7.13 1.18 6.90
CA THR A 430 5.72 0.93 6.63
C THR A 430 5.56 -0.49 6.08
N PRO A 431 4.90 -1.43 6.80
CA PRO A 431 4.79 -2.83 6.39
C PRO A 431 4.28 -3.03 4.95
N THR A 432 3.33 -2.21 4.49
CA THR A 432 2.81 -2.31 3.11
C THR A 432 3.88 -2.14 2.03
N ALA A 433 4.96 -1.40 2.31
CA ALA A 433 6.05 -1.20 1.36
C ALA A 433 6.72 -2.54 0.98
N ALA A 434 7.17 -3.30 2.00
CA ALA A 434 7.81 -4.59 1.79
C ALA A 434 6.79 -5.65 1.36
N LEU A 435 5.63 -5.73 2.02
CA LEU A 435 4.64 -6.79 1.80
C LEU A 435 3.88 -6.61 0.47
N GLY A 436 3.54 -5.37 0.10
CA GLY A 436 3.00 -5.04 -1.22
C GLY A 436 3.99 -5.29 -2.37
N SER A 437 5.26 -5.54 -2.06
CA SER A 437 6.31 -5.85 -3.05
C SER A 437 6.60 -7.35 -3.21
N MET A 438 5.76 -8.24 -2.64
CA MET A 438 5.90 -9.69 -2.76
C MET A 438 6.12 -10.19 -4.20
N PRO A 439 5.40 -9.70 -5.23
CA PRO A 439 5.64 -10.18 -6.60
C PRO A 439 7.01 -9.81 -7.18
N TYR A 440 7.67 -8.81 -6.60
CA TYR A 440 8.92 -8.27 -7.11
C TYR A 440 10.15 -8.84 -6.40
N THR A 441 10.07 -9.01 -5.08
CA THR A 441 11.18 -9.50 -4.23
C THR A 441 10.68 -10.47 -3.15
N PRO A 442 10.12 -11.62 -3.52
CA PRO A 442 9.37 -12.47 -2.58
C PRO A 442 10.19 -12.93 -1.39
N GLU A 443 11.46 -13.30 -1.56
CA GLU A 443 12.30 -13.75 -0.45
C GLU A 443 12.58 -12.61 0.55
N LYS A 444 12.82 -11.40 0.05
CA LYS A 444 13.10 -10.20 0.88
C LYS A 444 11.84 -9.70 1.58
N SER A 445 10.70 -9.75 0.90
CA SER A 445 9.40 -9.39 1.44
C SER A 445 8.95 -10.39 2.50
N MET A 446 9.22 -11.69 2.31
CA MET A 446 8.93 -12.73 3.29
C MET A 446 9.82 -12.61 4.54
N ALA A 447 11.10 -12.26 4.38
CA ALA A 447 11.97 -11.96 5.51
C ALA A 447 11.44 -10.79 6.35
N ALA A 448 10.99 -9.71 5.68
CA ALA A 448 10.35 -8.58 6.35
C ALA A 448 9.06 -8.97 7.09
N LEU A 449 8.18 -9.75 6.44
CA LEU A 449 6.96 -10.26 7.06
C LEU A 449 7.28 -11.02 8.35
N LYS A 450 8.23 -11.97 8.29
CA LYS A 450 8.64 -12.77 9.45
C LYS A 450 9.15 -11.89 10.58
N HIS A 451 10.02 -10.93 10.31
CA HIS A 451 10.54 -10.03 11.33
C HIS A 451 9.45 -9.14 11.93
N PHE A 452 8.64 -8.50 11.09
CA PHE A 452 7.56 -7.63 11.56
C PHE A 452 6.56 -8.38 12.43
N TYR A 453 6.27 -9.65 12.12
CA TYR A 453 5.36 -10.46 12.89
C TYR A 453 6.04 -11.11 14.09
N ARG A 454 7.06 -11.94 13.91
CA ARG A 454 7.66 -12.75 14.98
C ARG A 454 8.39 -11.92 16.02
N ASP A 455 9.13 -10.90 15.58
CA ASP A 455 10.01 -10.14 16.47
C ASP A 455 9.36 -8.84 16.99
N LEU A 456 8.45 -8.25 16.20
CA LEU A 456 7.81 -6.96 16.51
C LEU A 456 6.29 -7.03 16.68
N GLY A 457 5.69 -8.21 16.54
CA GLY A 457 4.23 -8.37 16.43
C GLY A 457 3.44 -7.92 17.64
N ASP A 458 4.04 -7.90 18.84
CA ASP A 458 3.42 -7.33 20.04
C ASP A 458 3.10 -5.83 19.90
N LYS A 459 3.72 -5.15 18.92
CA LYS A 459 3.55 -3.71 18.65
C LYS A 459 3.07 -3.41 17.23
N THR A 460 3.31 -4.29 16.28
CA THR A 460 3.02 -4.05 14.86
C THR A 460 1.83 -4.84 14.34
N TRP A 461 1.30 -5.81 15.10
CA TRP A 461 0.20 -6.67 14.67
C TRP A 461 -1.07 -6.44 15.49
N GLY A 462 -2.22 -6.40 14.82
CA GLY A 462 -3.52 -6.29 15.48
C GLY A 462 -4.68 -6.85 14.65
N THR A 463 -5.90 -6.42 14.98
CA THR A 463 -7.16 -7.01 14.47
C THR A 463 -7.27 -7.06 12.94
N TYR A 464 -6.63 -6.13 12.24
CA TYR A 464 -6.66 -6.03 10.79
C TYR A 464 -5.31 -6.34 10.14
N GLY A 465 -4.43 -7.07 10.83
CA GLY A 465 -3.10 -7.43 10.36
C GLY A 465 -2.05 -6.46 10.87
N PHE A 466 -1.06 -6.12 10.04
CA PHE A 466 -0.07 -5.12 10.42
C PHE A 466 -0.70 -3.73 10.53
N TYR A 467 -0.30 -2.98 11.57
CA TYR A 467 -0.55 -1.54 11.68
C TYR A 467 0.23 -0.77 10.62
N ASP A 468 -0.19 0.47 10.40
CA ASP A 468 0.22 1.29 9.27
C ASP A 468 1.74 1.48 9.16
N ALA A 469 2.39 1.89 10.24
CA ALA A 469 3.82 2.20 10.24
C ALA A 469 4.44 2.10 11.64
N PHE A 470 5.77 2.10 11.69
CA PHE A 470 6.51 2.15 12.95
C PHE A 470 7.87 2.84 12.78
N ASN A 471 8.36 3.47 13.85
CA ASN A 471 9.66 4.14 13.91
C ASN A 471 10.38 3.72 15.20
N PRO A 472 11.26 2.70 15.14
CA PRO A 472 11.97 2.20 16.31
C PRO A 472 12.83 3.27 16.98
N GLY A 473 13.46 4.15 16.18
CA GLY A 473 14.32 5.23 16.67
C GLY A 473 13.59 6.27 17.52
N ARG A 474 12.26 6.38 17.36
CA ARG A 474 11.38 7.24 18.16
C ARG A 474 10.50 6.47 19.13
N ASN A 475 10.66 5.15 19.22
CA ASN A 475 9.79 4.26 19.98
C ASN A 475 8.30 4.52 19.70
N TRP A 476 7.96 4.71 18.42
CA TRP A 476 6.61 4.98 17.95
C TRP A 476 6.13 3.85 17.05
N TYR A 477 4.89 3.43 17.25
CA TYR A 477 4.22 2.39 16.50
C TYR A 477 2.80 2.90 16.27
N ALA A 478 2.32 2.82 15.03
CA ALA A 478 0.97 3.19 14.69
C ALA A 478 -0.04 2.26 15.41
N ASP A 479 -1.19 2.81 15.80
CA ASP A 479 -2.39 2.05 16.20
C ASP A 479 -3.48 2.14 15.11
N SER A 480 -3.11 2.68 13.95
CA SER A 480 -3.95 2.94 12.79
C SER A 480 -3.76 1.89 11.68
N TYR A 481 -4.76 1.83 10.80
CA TYR A 481 -4.75 1.09 9.55
C TYR A 481 -5.33 2.00 8.46
N LEU A 482 -4.70 2.05 7.30
CA LEU A 482 -5.20 2.78 6.12
C LEU A 482 -5.64 1.82 5.02
N ALA A 483 -6.77 2.11 4.36
CA ALA A 483 -7.26 1.27 3.26
C ALA A 483 -6.21 1.13 2.14
N ILE A 484 -5.53 2.24 1.85
CA ILE A 484 -4.54 2.34 0.78
C ILE A 484 -3.27 1.53 1.08
N ASP A 485 -3.04 1.16 2.34
CA ASP A 485 -1.86 0.40 2.76
C ASP A 485 -2.23 -1.06 3.05
N GLN A 486 -3.41 -1.34 3.60
CA GLN A 486 -3.91 -2.71 3.75
C GLN A 486 -4.24 -3.38 2.41
N GLY A 487 -4.80 -2.62 1.45
CA GLY A 487 -5.24 -3.13 0.16
C GLY A 487 -4.12 -3.79 -0.66
N PRO A 488 -2.99 -3.10 -0.88
CA PRO A 488 -1.84 -3.67 -1.56
C PRO A 488 -1.26 -4.91 -0.90
N ILE A 489 -1.25 -5.00 0.44
CA ILE A 489 -0.72 -6.18 1.14
C ILE A 489 -1.48 -7.43 0.68
N ILE A 490 -2.80 -7.44 0.81
CA ILE A 490 -3.59 -8.62 0.45
C ILE A 490 -3.57 -8.92 -1.06
N VAL A 491 -3.68 -7.88 -1.89
CA VAL A 491 -3.76 -8.03 -3.35
C VAL A 491 -2.42 -8.46 -3.95
N MET A 492 -1.31 -7.87 -3.52
CA MET A 492 0.01 -8.19 -4.09
C MET A 492 0.55 -9.52 -3.55
N ILE A 493 0.20 -9.93 -2.33
CA ILE A 493 0.42 -11.33 -1.91
C ILE A 493 -0.34 -12.28 -2.85
N GLU A 494 -1.59 -12.00 -3.20
CA GLU A 494 -2.34 -12.87 -4.10
C GLU A 494 -1.74 -12.92 -5.51
N ASN A 495 -1.37 -11.76 -6.08
CA ASN A 495 -0.71 -11.71 -7.37
C ASN A 495 0.63 -12.44 -7.40
N HIS A 496 1.38 -12.41 -6.30
CA HIS A 496 2.60 -13.21 -6.15
C HIS A 496 2.30 -14.71 -6.18
N ARG A 497 1.25 -15.14 -5.46
CA ARG A 497 0.93 -16.57 -5.28
C ARG A 497 0.28 -17.21 -6.51
N SER A 498 -0.62 -16.49 -7.17
CA SER A 498 -1.44 -17.05 -8.25
C SER A 498 -1.54 -16.16 -9.49
N GLY A 499 -1.27 -14.86 -9.38
CA GLY A 499 -1.54 -13.90 -10.45
C GLY A 499 -3.03 -13.61 -10.66
N LEU A 500 -3.91 -14.01 -9.73
CA LEU A 500 -5.36 -13.96 -9.90
C LEU A 500 -5.91 -12.59 -10.33
N LEU A 501 -5.54 -11.51 -9.63
CA LEU A 501 -6.12 -10.19 -9.86
C LEU A 501 -5.58 -9.59 -11.15
N TRP A 502 -4.31 -9.87 -11.46
CA TRP A 502 -3.70 -9.60 -12.74
C TRP A 502 -4.44 -10.25 -13.91
N ASP A 503 -4.66 -11.57 -13.84
CA ASP A 503 -5.34 -12.32 -14.90
C ASP A 503 -6.78 -11.82 -15.10
N LEU A 504 -7.49 -11.58 -13.99
CA LEU A 504 -8.85 -11.05 -14.02
C LEU A 504 -8.90 -9.66 -14.66
N PHE A 505 -8.15 -8.68 -14.17
CA PHE A 505 -8.17 -7.33 -14.73
C PHE A 505 -7.77 -7.32 -16.22
N MET A 506 -6.68 -8.02 -16.56
CA MET A 506 -6.16 -8.09 -17.92
C MET A 506 -7.10 -8.80 -18.91
N SER A 507 -8.02 -9.64 -18.42
CA SER A 507 -9.07 -10.25 -19.24
C SER A 507 -10.16 -9.27 -19.69
N SER A 508 -10.19 -8.04 -19.16
CA SER A 508 -11.13 -7.01 -19.59
C SER A 508 -10.87 -6.61 -21.06
N PRO A 509 -11.88 -6.70 -21.95
CA PRO A 509 -11.69 -6.57 -23.40
C PRO A 509 -11.19 -5.19 -23.84
N GLU A 510 -11.34 -4.16 -23.00
CA GLU A 510 -10.91 -2.80 -23.29
C GLU A 510 -9.41 -2.58 -23.07
N ILE A 511 -8.75 -3.39 -22.24
CA ILE A 511 -7.38 -3.14 -21.77
C ILE A 511 -6.35 -3.47 -22.85
N ALA A 512 -6.40 -4.66 -23.46
CA ALA A 512 -5.42 -5.06 -24.48
C ALA A 512 -5.39 -4.10 -25.69
N PRO A 513 -6.53 -3.65 -26.26
CA PRO A 513 -6.53 -2.64 -27.32
C PRO A 513 -5.93 -1.30 -26.88
N ALA A 514 -6.18 -0.87 -25.64
CA ALA A 514 -5.63 0.37 -25.11
C ALA A 514 -4.11 0.31 -24.96
N LEU A 515 -3.59 -0.80 -24.41
CA LEU A 515 -2.15 -1.03 -24.31
C LEU A 515 -1.47 -1.05 -25.68
N ALA A 516 -2.06 -1.74 -26.65
CA ALA A 516 -1.56 -1.74 -28.02
C ALA A 516 -1.57 -0.34 -28.64
N ALA A 517 -2.63 0.45 -28.42
CA ALA A 517 -2.74 1.83 -28.89
C ALA A 517 -1.73 2.79 -28.22
N ILE A 518 -1.36 2.52 -26.95
CA ILE A 518 -0.29 3.22 -26.24
C ILE A 518 1.09 2.81 -26.78
N GLY A 519 1.20 1.64 -27.40
CA GLY A 519 2.46 1.11 -27.95
C GLY A 519 3.16 0.13 -27.02
N PHE A 520 2.43 -0.53 -26.12
CA PHE A 520 2.95 -1.70 -25.41
C PHE A 520 3.16 -2.87 -26.37
N VAL A 521 4.26 -3.58 -26.17
CA VAL A 521 4.64 -4.79 -26.91
C VAL A 521 5.07 -5.87 -25.92
N GLU A 522 5.06 -7.12 -26.37
CA GLU A 522 5.60 -8.24 -25.60
C GLU A 522 7.09 -8.02 -25.33
N ASP A 523 7.50 -8.33 -24.10
CA ASP A 523 8.88 -8.28 -23.66
C ASP A 523 9.14 -9.34 -22.60
N SER A 524 9.73 -10.45 -23.04
CA SER A 524 10.10 -11.58 -22.18
C SER A 524 11.42 -11.37 -21.43
N THR A 525 11.96 -10.15 -21.38
CA THR A 525 13.13 -9.83 -20.58
C THR A 525 12.84 -10.16 -19.09
N THR A 526 13.43 -11.24 -18.59
CA THR A 526 13.28 -11.75 -17.21
C THR A 526 14.40 -11.29 -16.27
N THR A 527 15.42 -10.65 -16.82
CA THR A 527 16.58 -10.17 -16.08
C THR A 527 16.79 -8.71 -16.39
N ALA A 528 17.04 -7.91 -15.35
CA ALA A 528 17.56 -6.55 -15.47
C ALA A 528 19.00 -6.55 -16.02
N VAL A 529 19.15 -7.02 -17.26
CA VAL A 529 20.31 -6.68 -18.06
C VAL A 529 20.00 -5.26 -18.50
N ALA A 530 20.51 -4.27 -17.76
CA ALA A 530 20.57 -2.89 -18.22
C ALA A 530 20.90 -2.92 -19.72
N GLN A 531 19.92 -2.57 -20.56
CA GLN A 531 20.16 -2.53 -22.00
C GLN A 531 21.31 -1.55 -22.18
N LEU A 532 22.34 -2.01 -22.89
CA LEU A 532 23.42 -1.11 -23.23
C LEU A 532 22.82 0.04 -24.03
N PRO A 533 23.18 1.29 -23.72
CA PRO A 533 22.84 2.42 -24.58
C PRO A 533 23.11 2.04 -26.05
N PRO A 534 22.23 2.41 -27.00
CA PRO A 534 22.31 1.95 -28.40
C PRO A 534 23.66 2.22 -29.08
N PHE A 535 24.40 3.15 -28.48
CA PHE A 535 25.67 3.64 -28.93
C PHE A 535 26.84 2.72 -28.56
N LEU A 536 26.64 1.73 -27.69
CA LEU A 536 27.61 0.72 -27.25
C LEU A 536 27.31 -0.64 -27.88
N THR A 537 28.32 -1.27 -28.47
CA THR A 537 28.21 -2.64 -29.03
C THR A 537 28.48 -3.73 -28.00
N SER A 538 29.04 -3.38 -26.83
CA SER A 538 29.37 -4.32 -25.76
C SER A 538 29.47 -3.61 -24.40
N ARG A 539 29.38 -4.39 -23.30
CA ARG A 539 29.49 -3.85 -21.93
C ARG A 539 30.88 -3.25 -21.71
N PRO A 540 30.99 -1.96 -21.36
CA PRO A 540 32.28 -1.36 -21.04
C PRO A 540 32.91 -1.99 -19.81
N ARG A 541 34.24 -1.91 -19.70
CA ARG A 541 35.03 -2.55 -18.63
C ARG A 541 35.97 -1.55 -17.99
N LEU A 542 36.22 -1.75 -16.69
CA LEU A 542 37.23 -1.00 -15.94
C LEU A 542 38.34 -1.94 -15.53
N TYR A 543 39.58 -1.59 -15.85
CA TYR A 543 40.75 -2.32 -15.36
C TYR A 543 41.93 -1.37 -15.11
N PRO A 544 42.59 -1.43 -13.93
CA PRO A 544 42.27 -2.30 -12.79
C PRO A 544 40.98 -1.86 -12.07
N ASN A 545 40.24 -2.84 -11.56
CA ASN A 545 39.13 -2.67 -10.62
C ASN A 545 39.17 -3.88 -9.65
N PRO A 546 39.61 -3.72 -8.38
CA PRO A 546 39.73 -2.46 -7.66
C PRO A 546 40.83 -1.52 -8.18
N ALA A 547 40.55 -0.22 -8.19
CA ALA A 547 41.45 0.83 -8.64
C ALA A 547 42.20 1.48 -7.47
N GLY A 548 43.39 2.00 -7.78
CA GLY A 548 44.13 2.93 -6.93
C GLY A 548 43.81 4.37 -7.31
N ASP A 549 44.80 5.12 -7.80
CA ASP A 549 44.65 6.50 -8.29
C ASP A 549 44.19 6.59 -9.77
N ARG A 550 44.12 5.45 -10.45
CA ARG A 550 43.83 5.33 -11.88
C ARG A 550 43.09 4.03 -12.21
N THR A 551 42.29 4.09 -13.26
CA THR A 551 41.70 2.92 -13.93
C THR A 551 41.64 3.19 -15.43
N THR A 552 41.41 2.17 -16.24
CA THR A 552 41.23 2.31 -17.69
C THR A 552 39.83 1.86 -18.05
N LEU A 553 39.10 2.71 -18.77
CA LEU A 553 37.80 2.38 -19.33
C LEU A 553 37.96 1.84 -20.74
N SER A 554 37.62 0.58 -20.95
CA SER A 554 37.54 -0.05 -22.27
C SER A 554 36.08 -0.06 -22.74
N LEU A 555 35.78 0.48 -23.91
CA LEU A 555 34.41 0.55 -24.45
C LEU A 555 34.40 0.42 -25.98
N SER A 556 33.31 -0.12 -26.55
CA SER A 556 33.15 -0.28 -28.00
C SER A 556 31.92 0.48 -28.48
N LEU A 557 32.11 1.40 -29.43
CA LEU A 557 31.05 2.26 -29.96
C LEU A 557 30.47 1.72 -31.27
N ASP A 558 29.14 1.77 -31.40
CA ASP A 558 28.38 1.41 -32.62
C ASP A 558 28.46 2.51 -33.70
N ARG A 559 28.70 3.75 -33.28
CA ARG A 559 28.96 4.89 -34.17
C ARG A 559 29.75 5.99 -33.47
N ALA A 560 30.31 6.89 -34.26
CA ALA A 560 31.00 8.05 -33.75
C ALA A 560 30.06 8.98 -32.96
N GLN A 561 30.46 9.41 -31.76
CA GLN A 561 29.66 10.29 -30.91
C GLN A 561 30.49 10.97 -29.82
N ARG A 562 29.90 11.95 -29.13
CA ARG A 562 30.51 12.56 -27.94
C ARG A 562 30.30 11.68 -26.71
N VAL A 563 31.40 11.35 -26.03
CA VAL A 563 31.39 10.56 -24.79
C VAL A 563 31.98 11.38 -23.65
N ALA A 564 31.23 11.51 -22.55
CA ALA A 564 31.70 12.04 -21.27
C ALA A 564 31.85 10.91 -20.25
N VAL A 565 32.76 11.09 -19.29
CA VAL A 565 32.97 10.12 -18.20
C VAL A 565 32.98 10.85 -16.86
N ASP A 566 32.03 10.49 -16.01
CA ASP A 566 31.83 11.07 -14.68
C ASP A 566 32.06 9.99 -13.60
N LEU A 567 32.63 10.40 -12.47
CA LEU A 567 32.72 9.62 -11.24
C LEU A 567 31.55 10.01 -10.34
N MET A 568 30.79 9.01 -9.91
CA MET A 568 29.62 9.12 -9.06
C MET A 568 29.88 8.37 -7.75
N ASP A 569 29.38 8.86 -6.63
CA ASP A 569 29.37 8.09 -5.38
C ASP A 569 28.27 7.03 -5.37
N ALA A 570 28.24 6.19 -4.33
CA ALA A 570 27.26 5.11 -4.21
C ALA A 570 25.80 5.60 -4.14
N SER A 571 25.58 6.86 -3.80
CA SER A 571 24.26 7.50 -3.76
C SER A 571 23.82 8.05 -5.12
N GLY A 572 24.67 7.97 -6.14
CA GLY A 572 24.42 8.50 -7.48
C GLY A 572 24.68 10.00 -7.61
N ARG A 573 25.44 10.63 -6.70
CA ARG A 573 25.84 12.03 -6.80
C ARG A 573 27.19 12.16 -7.51
N LEU A 574 27.33 13.20 -8.34
CA LEU A 574 28.57 13.53 -9.05
C LEU A 574 29.69 13.90 -8.07
N VAL A 575 30.77 13.14 -8.10
CA VAL A 575 32.01 13.38 -7.34
C VAL A 575 33.01 14.18 -8.18
N ALA A 576 33.24 13.76 -9.43
CA ALA A 576 34.17 14.42 -10.33
C ALA A 576 33.85 14.12 -11.79
N ARG A 577 34.12 15.06 -12.70
CA ARG A 577 34.16 14.79 -14.14
C ARG A 577 35.54 14.31 -14.54
N LEU A 578 35.67 13.02 -14.86
CA LEU A 578 36.95 12.40 -15.21
C LEU A 578 37.36 12.68 -16.66
N ARG A 579 36.36 12.89 -17.54
CA ARG A 579 36.58 13.26 -18.95
C ARG A 579 35.45 14.14 -19.45
N GLU A 580 35.80 15.29 -20.01
CA GLU A 580 34.87 16.15 -20.73
C GLU A 580 34.31 15.47 -21.99
N ALA A 581 33.12 15.87 -22.40
CA ALA A 581 32.46 15.31 -23.57
C ALA A 581 33.29 15.54 -24.85
N ALA A 582 33.88 14.49 -25.40
CA ALA A 582 34.69 14.54 -26.62
C ALA A 582 34.25 13.46 -27.60
N THR A 583 34.33 13.77 -28.90
CA THR A 583 33.98 12.83 -29.97
C THR A 583 34.94 11.65 -29.99
N LEU A 584 34.38 10.44 -29.97
CA LEU A 584 35.06 9.18 -30.17
C LEU A 584 34.49 8.55 -31.44
N GLU A 585 35.36 7.98 -32.27
CA GLU A 585 34.97 7.33 -33.53
C GLU A 585 34.29 5.97 -33.29
N HIS A 586 33.66 5.41 -34.32
CA HIS A 586 33.16 4.03 -34.27
C HIS A 586 34.29 3.03 -33.95
N GLY A 587 34.01 2.01 -33.13
CA GLY A 587 34.95 0.95 -32.78
C GLY A 587 35.38 0.94 -31.31
N PHE A 588 36.45 0.19 -31.01
CA PHE A 588 36.96 -0.02 -29.65
C PHE A 588 37.88 1.12 -29.19
N HIS A 589 37.74 1.53 -27.92
CA HIS A 589 38.53 2.57 -27.27
C HIS A 589 38.99 2.13 -25.88
N GLU A 590 40.21 2.52 -25.52
CA GLU A 590 40.71 2.47 -24.15
C GLU A 590 41.03 3.87 -23.66
N ILE A 591 40.36 4.27 -22.58
CA ILE A 591 40.41 5.62 -22.06
C ILE A 591 41.04 5.55 -20.66
N PRO A 592 42.27 6.03 -20.47
CA PRO A 592 42.86 6.13 -19.15
C PRO A 592 42.12 7.18 -18.33
N LEU A 593 41.70 6.82 -17.12
CA LEU A 593 40.98 7.68 -16.19
C LEU A 593 41.82 7.92 -14.94
N HIS A 594 42.09 9.20 -14.67
CA HIS A 594 42.73 9.64 -13.42
C HIS A 594 41.66 10.04 -12.41
N LEU A 595 41.62 9.36 -11.27
CA LEU A 595 40.61 9.59 -10.23
C LEU A 595 41.00 10.79 -9.38
N ARG A 596 40.86 12.00 -9.94
CA ARG A 596 41.19 13.27 -9.28
C ARG A 596 39.97 14.21 -9.24
N PRO A 597 39.72 14.90 -8.10
CA PRO A 597 40.40 14.77 -6.80
C PRO A 597 40.29 13.35 -6.24
N ARG A 598 41.30 12.91 -5.47
CA ARG A 598 41.40 11.52 -5.02
C ARG A 598 40.20 11.19 -4.13
N PRO A 599 39.31 10.28 -4.54
CA PRO A 599 38.16 9.91 -3.72
C PRO A 599 38.62 9.13 -2.49
N GLN A 600 37.76 9.04 -1.47
CA GLN A 600 38.04 8.18 -0.33
C GLN A 600 37.98 6.70 -0.75
N ILE A 601 38.48 5.82 0.10
CA ILE A 601 38.33 4.37 -0.09
C ILE A 601 36.83 4.05 -0.03
N GLY A 602 36.31 3.35 -1.03
CA GLY A 602 34.88 3.07 -1.09
C GLY A 602 34.40 2.60 -2.46
N VAL A 603 33.09 2.40 -2.55
CA VAL A 603 32.39 2.05 -3.80
C VAL A 603 31.95 3.32 -4.52
N TYR A 604 32.33 3.42 -5.78
CA TYR A 604 31.95 4.49 -6.70
C TYR A 604 31.37 3.89 -7.97
N TYR A 605 30.81 4.74 -8.82
CA TYR A 605 30.34 4.36 -10.15
C TYR A 605 30.92 5.28 -11.21
N ILE A 606 31.40 4.70 -12.31
CA ILE A 606 31.81 5.42 -13.51
C ILE A 606 30.60 5.52 -14.43
N ARG A 607 30.04 6.71 -14.60
CA ARG A 607 28.97 6.99 -15.56
C ARG A 607 29.59 7.39 -16.90
N ILE A 608 29.18 6.72 -17.96
CA ILE A 608 29.61 6.94 -19.34
C ILE A 608 28.41 7.48 -20.10
N SER A 609 28.46 8.73 -20.54
CA SER A 609 27.33 9.40 -21.20
C SER A 609 27.63 9.64 -22.68
N GLY A 610 26.76 9.15 -23.54
CA GLY A 610 26.70 9.44 -24.98
C GLY A 610 25.57 10.41 -25.32
N THR A 611 25.34 10.63 -26.62
CA THR A 611 24.22 11.47 -27.09
C THR A 611 22.86 10.79 -26.94
N GLU A 612 22.84 9.46 -26.80
CA GLU A 612 21.64 8.62 -26.80
C GLU A 612 21.50 7.79 -25.51
N GLY A 613 21.96 8.36 -24.39
CA GLY A 613 21.83 7.77 -23.06
C GLY A 613 23.18 7.61 -22.36
N SER A 614 23.17 6.86 -21.26
CA SER A 614 24.35 6.61 -20.45
C SER A 614 24.31 5.24 -19.76
N THR A 615 25.48 4.75 -19.36
CA THR A 615 25.61 3.51 -18.59
C THR A 615 26.58 3.72 -17.44
N SER A 616 26.45 2.94 -16.38
CA SER A 616 27.29 3.05 -15.19
C SER A 616 27.98 1.73 -14.86
N LEU A 617 29.23 1.80 -14.43
CA LEU A 617 30.03 0.64 -13.99
C LEU A 617 30.47 0.83 -12.54
N PRO A 618 30.38 -0.19 -11.68
CA PRO A 618 30.94 -0.10 -10.34
C PRO A 618 32.46 0.00 -10.39
N LEU A 619 33.03 0.81 -9.52
CA LEU A 619 34.46 1.01 -9.32
C LEU A 619 34.76 0.95 -7.83
N LEU A 620 35.54 -0.05 -7.40
CA LEU A 620 36.04 -0.10 -6.03
C LEU A 620 37.37 0.65 -5.95
N ILE A 621 37.46 1.65 -5.07
CA ILE A 621 38.70 2.38 -4.83
C ILE A 621 39.30 1.88 -3.51
N THR A 622 40.53 1.36 -3.57
CA THR A 622 41.18 0.67 -2.42
C THR A 622 42.41 1.37 -1.88
N LYS A 623 42.91 2.43 -2.55
CA LYS A 623 44.16 3.10 -2.15
C LYS A 623 44.13 4.60 -2.33
#